data_AF-A0A931DVQ2-F1
#
_entry.id   AF-A0A931DVQ2-F1
#
_cell.length_a   1.000
_cell.length_b   1.000
_cell.length_c   1.000
_cell.angle_alpha   90.00
_cell.angle_beta   90.00
_cell.angle_gamma   90.00
#
_symmetry.space_group_name_H-M   'P 1'
#
loop_
_entity.id
_entity.type
_entity.pdbx_description
1 polymer ?
#
loop_
_entity_poly.entity_id
_entity_poly.type
_entity_poly.pdbx_seq_one_letter_code
_entity_poly.pdbx_strand_id
1 'polypeptide(L)'
;MTEIMDETVSFETGDYRFSGQDRGDYHVHAAALFSNATHLLTTNRASDFTGTAEWEPYEIISPDEFFILLAELDARAFSQAVAGQFEYHEIQGRTVGSMVDALKLAGCDTFAERVRRELTGISE
;
A
#
# COMPACT_ATOMS: atom_id res chain seq x y z
N MET A 1 26.13 -10.03 -6.41
CA MET A 1 25.39 -8.99 -7.14
C MET A 1 24.16 -9.67 -7.68
N THR A 2 23.05 -9.60 -6.95
CA THR A 2 21.82 -10.32 -7.28
C THR A 2 21.21 -9.63 -8.49
N GLU A 3 21.13 -10.35 -9.59
CA GLU A 3 20.52 -9.90 -10.84
C GLU A 3 19.03 -9.68 -10.56
N ILE A 4 18.59 -8.42 -10.57
CA ILE A 4 17.16 -8.10 -10.54
C ILE A 4 16.67 -8.41 -11.96
N MET A 5 16.19 -9.63 -12.17
CA MET A 5 15.49 -9.98 -13.40
C MET A 5 14.20 -9.14 -13.44
N ASP A 6 14.18 -8.15 -14.32
CA ASP A 6 12.97 -7.47 -14.75
C ASP A 6 12.24 -8.42 -15.71
N GLU A 7 11.44 -9.33 -15.13
CA GLU A 7 10.64 -10.27 -15.91
C GLU A 7 9.53 -9.50 -16.61
N THR A 8 9.72 -9.23 -17.90
CA THR A 8 8.68 -8.65 -18.74
C THR A 8 7.62 -9.72 -18.99
N VAL A 9 6.54 -9.69 -18.21
CA VAL A 9 5.37 -10.56 -18.44
C VAL A 9 4.72 -10.13 -19.76
N SER A 10 4.93 -10.93 -20.81
CA SER A 10 4.18 -10.79 -22.05
C SER A 10 2.76 -11.28 -21.79
N PHE A 11 1.83 -10.36 -21.60
CA PHE A 11 0.42 -10.72 -21.48
C PHE A 11 -0.03 -11.29 -22.83
N GLU A 12 -0.33 -12.58 -22.89
CA GLU A 12 -1.23 -13.08 -23.93
C GLU A 12 -2.49 -12.22 -23.87
N THR A 13 -3.00 -11.77 -25.00
CA THR A 13 -4.22 -10.96 -25.08
C THR A 13 -5.42 -11.80 -24.63
N GLY A 14 -5.54 -11.98 -23.32
CA GLY A 14 -6.77 -12.41 -22.66
C GLY A 14 -7.79 -11.30 -22.79
N ASP A 15 -9.04 -11.65 -23.07
CA ASP A 15 -10.17 -10.73 -23.04
C ASP A 15 -10.52 -10.40 -21.57
N TYR A 16 -9.59 -9.70 -20.89
CA TYR A 16 -9.81 -9.16 -19.56
C TYR A 16 -10.76 -7.98 -19.70
N ARG A 17 -12.03 -8.22 -19.42
CA ARG A 17 -13.06 -7.17 -19.49
C ARG A 17 -12.72 -6.06 -18.52
N PHE A 18 -12.43 -4.88 -19.06
CA PHE A 18 -12.06 -3.71 -18.27
C PHE A 18 -13.16 -2.67 -18.32
N SER A 19 -13.72 -2.35 -17.16
CA SER A 19 -14.78 -1.35 -16.99
C SER A 19 -14.29 -0.07 -16.30
N GLY A 20 -13.00 0.01 -15.98
CA GLY A 20 -12.36 1.16 -15.34
C GLY A 20 -12.37 2.43 -16.19
N GLN A 21 -12.34 3.56 -15.51
CA GLN A 21 -12.35 4.90 -16.14
C GLN A 21 -10.98 5.28 -16.68
N ASP A 22 -9.89 4.78 -16.09
CA ASP A 22 -8.54 5.03 -16.56
C ASP A 22 -8.04 3.87 -17.42
N ARG A 23 -8.00 4.08 -18.73
CA ARG A 23 -7.47 3.07 -19.67
C ARG A 23 -5.99 2.75 -19.42
N GLY A 24 -5.24 3.68 -18.81
CA GLY A 24 -3.87 3.45 -18.40
C GLY A 24 -3.76 2.32 -17.39
N ASP A 25 -4.76 2.12 -16.54
CA ASP A 25 -4.76 1.13 -15.45
C ASP A 25 -5.21 -0.27 -15.88
N TYR A 26 -5.53 -0.47 -17.17
CA TYR A 26 -5.87 -1.78 -17.74
C TYR A 26 -4.83 -2.86 -17.41
N HIS A 27 -3.55 -2.52 -17.52
CA HIS A 27 -2.46 -3.49 -17.29
C HIS A 27 -2.41 -3.97 -15.84
N VAL A 28 -2.74 -3.10 -14.87
CA VAL A 28 -2.79 -3.46 -13.45
C VAL A 28 -3.97 -4.39 -13.19
N HIS A 29 -5.15 -4.08 -13.74
CA HIS A 29 -6.33 -4.95 -13.66
C HIS A 29 -6.06 -6.33 -14.30
N ALA A 30 -5.49 -6.35 -15.51
CA ALA A 30 -5.13 -7.59 -16.20
C ALA A 30 -4.11 -8.41 -15.40
N ALA A 31 -3.11 -7.77 -14.80
CA ALA A 31 -2.14 -8.44 -13.93
C ALA A 31 -2.80 -9.01 -12.67
N ALA A 32 -3.72 -8.28 -12.03
CA ALA A 32 -4.47 -8.76 -10.87
C ALA A 32 -5.32 -10.00 -11.22
N LEU A 33 -6.03 -9.97 -12.36
CA LEU A 33 -6.81 -11.12 -12.84
C LEU A 33 -5.92 -12.31 -13.21
N PHE A 34 -4.83 -12.09 -13.95
CA PHE A 34 -3.92 -13.15 -14.38
C PHE A 34 -3.25 -13.84 -13.19
N SER A 35 -2.83 -13.06 -12.18
CA SER A 35 -2.18 -13.59 -10.97
C SER A 35 -3.17 -14.15 -9.94
N ASN A 36 -4.48 -14.01 -10.18
CA ASN A 36 -5.52 -14.31 -9.20
C ASN A 36 -5.23 -13.62 -7.85
N ALA A 37 -4.80 -12.36 -7.93
CA ALA A 37 -4.55 -11.53 -6.76
C ALA A 37 -5.87 -11.34 -5.99
N THR A 38 -5.81 -11.40 -4.67
CA THR A 38 -6.98 -11.11 -3.82
C THR A 38 -7.09 -9.64 -3.49
N HIS A 39 -5.98 -8.89 -3.59
CA HIS A 39 -5.94 -7.47 -3.27
C HIS A 39 -5.12 -6.71 -4.32
N LEU A 40 -5.60 -5.52 -4.67
CA LEU A 40 -4.87 -4.50 -5.41
C LEU A 40 -4.60 -3.34 -4.46
N LEU A 41 -3.35 -3.25 -3.99
CA LEU A 41 -2.89 -2.20 -3.06
C LEU A 41 -2.51 -0.95 -3.84
N THR A 42 -3.27 0.14 -3.67
CA THR A 42 -3.05 1.38 -4.44
C THR A 42 -3.65 2.62 -3.76
N THR A 43 -3.17 3.80 -4.16
CA THR A 43 -3.78 5.10 -3.82
C THR A 43 -4.77 5.60 -4.88
N ASN A 44 -4.88 4.91 -6.01
CA ASN A 44 -5.84 5.24 -7.07
C ASN A 44 -7.27 4.94 -6.63
N ARG A 45 -8.25 5.52 -7.31
CA ARG A 45 -9.66 5.26 -7.00
C ARG A 45 -10.05 3.90 -7.56
N ALA A 46 -10.96 3.21 -6.88
CA ALA A 46 -11.50 1.94 -7.39
C ALA A 46 -12.08 2.07 -8.81
N SER A 47 -12.72 3.20 -9.10
CA SER A 47 -13.28 3.54 -10.42
C SER A 47 -12.25 3.57 -11.54
N ASP A 48 -10.97 3.74 -11.23
CA ASP A 48 -9.90 3.81 -12.21
C ASP A 48 -9.69 2.40 -12.83
N PHE A 49 -9.90 1.34 -12.03
CA PHE A 49 -9.73 -0.06 -12.45
C PHE A 49 -11.03 -0.76 -12.83
N THR A 50 -12.15 -0.46 -12.17
CA THR A 50 -13.42 -1.16 -12.39
C THR A 50 -14.62 -0.28 -12.06
N GLY A 51 -15.68 -0.38 -12.86
CA GLY A 51 -17.00 0.17 -12.57
C GLY A 51 -17.90 -0.77 -11.76
N THR A 52 -17.41 -1.97 -11.45
CA THR A 52 -18.18 -3.11 -10.91
C THR A 52 -17.37 -3.86 -9.85
N ALA A 53 -16.84 -3.14 -8.86
CA ALA A 53 -15.89 -3.67 -7.87
C ALA A 53 -16.39 -4.91 -7.14
N GLU A 54 -17.69 -5.00 -6.87
CA GLU A 54 -18.32 -6.15 -6.20
C GLU A 54 -18.31 -7.45 -7.03
N TRP A 55 -18.00 -7.36 -8.32
CA TRP A 55 -17.91 -8.49 -9.23
C TRP A 55 -16.46 -8.87 -9.59
N GLU A 56 -15.49 -8.05 -9.19
CA GLU A 56 -14.09 -8.36 -9.41
C GLU A 56 -13.59 -9.41 -8.40
N PRO A 57 -12.63 -10.29 -8.78
CA PRO A 57 -12.08 -11.30 -7.88
C PRO A 57 -11.06 -10.74 -6.87
N TYR A 58 -10.73 -9.45 -6.98
CA TYR A 58 -9.81 -8.75 -6.09
C TYR A 58 -10.51 -7.58 -5.39
N GLU A 59 -10.07 -7.28 -4.18
CA GLU A 59 -10.44 -6.09 -3.44
C GLU A 59 -9.41 -4.98 -3.65
N ILE A 60 -9.85 -3.74 -3.81
CA ILE A 60 -8.93 -2.59 -3.89
C ILE A 60 -8.78 -2.06 -2.48
N ILE A 61 -7.55 -2.07 -1.96
CA ILE A 61 -7.23 -1.66 -0.59
C ILE A 61 -6.26 -0.48 -0.60
N SER A 62 -6.50 0.51 0.25
CA SER A 62 -5.59 1.64 0.40
C SER A 62 -4.35 1.28 1.23
N PRO A 63 -3.21 1.97 1.06
CA PRO A 63 -2.07 1.82 1.96
C PRO A 63 -2.41 2.06 3.42
N ASP A 64 -3.29 3.02 3.72
CA ASP A 64 -3.73 3.31 5.10
C ASP A 64 -4.36 2.07 5.74
N GLU A 65 -5.35 1.48 5.06
CA GLU A 65 -6.05 0.28 5.51
C GLU A 65 -5.12 -0.92 5.58
N PHE A 66 -4.30 -1.14 4.56
CA PHE A 66 -3.36 -2.25 4.51
C PHE A 66 -2.36 -2.21 5.67
N PHE A 67 -1.80 -1.04 5.98
CA PHE A 67 -0.87 -0.91 7.10
C PHE A 67 -1.55 -1.07 8.47
N ILE A 68 -2.81 -0.67 8.61
CA ILE A 68 -3.60 -0.98 9.81
C ILE A 68 -3.79 -2.49 9.96
N LEU A 69 -4.15 -3.21 8.90
CA LEU A 69 -4.28 -4.67 8.93
C LEU A 69 -2.96 -5.34 9.35
N LEU A 70 -1.83 -4.88 8.82
CA LEU A 70 -0.52 -5.39 9.21
C LEU A 70 -0.20 -5.10 10.69
N ALA A 71 -0.52 -3.90 11.18
CA ALA A 71 -0.31 -3.52 12.57
C ALA A 71 -1.17 -4.32 13.55
N GLU A 72 -2.34 -4.77 13.12
CA GLU A 72 -3.23 -5.63 13.90
C GLU A 72 -2.82 -7.11 13.83
N LEU A 73 -2.25 -7.55 12.70
CA LEU A 73 -1.79 -8.92 12.50
C LEU A 73 -0.60 -9.27 13.41
N ASP A 74 0.37 -8.36 13.53
CA ASP A 74 1.52 -8.54 14.43
C ASP A 74 1.91 -7.21 15.08
N ALA A 75 1.34 -6.96 16.25
CA ALA A 75 1.61 -5.76 17.04
C ALA A 75 3.10 -5.63 17.42
N ARG A 76 3.81 -6.74 17.63
CA ARG A 76 5.23 -6.70 18.03
C ARG A 76 6.11 -6.30 16.86
N ALA A 77 5.91 -6.91 15.70
CA ALA A 77 6.63 -6.56 14.48
C ALA A 77 6.35 -5.10 14.09
N PHE A 78 5.10 -4.65 14.26
CA PHE A 78 4.73 -3.26 14.07
C PHE A 78 5.51 -2.30 15.00
N SER A 79 5.51 -2.54 16.31
CA SER A 79 6.28 -1.72 17.27
C SER A 79 7.75 -1.62 16.90
N GLN A 80 8.36 -2.76 16.50
CA GLN A 80 9.76 -2.79 16.06
C GLN A 80 9.99 -1.99 14.78
N ALA A 81 9.10 -2.10 13.81
CA ALA A 81 9.18 -1.34 12.57
C ALA A 81 9.05 0.17 12.83
N VAL A 82 8.11 0.59 13.68
CA VAL A 82 7.92 2.00 14.04
C VAL A 82 9.17 2.56 14.72
N ALA A 83 9.73 1.85 15.70
CA ALA A 83 10.96 2.28 16.37
C ALA A 83 12.12 2.43 15.38
N GLY A 84 12.32 1.45 14.50
CA GLY A 84 13.40 1.49 13.50
C GLY A 84 13.23 2.61 12.47
N GLN A 85 12.00 2.87 12.01
CA GLN A 85 11.73 3.98 11.10
C GLN A 85 11.92 5.33 11.80
N PHE A 86 11.49 5.46 13.05
CA PHE A 86 11.70 6.66 13.85
C PHE A 86 13.20 6.97 14.03
N GLU A 87 13.99 5.97 14.44
CA GLU A 87 15.45 6.13 14.57
C GLU A 87 16.09 6.56 13.24
N TYR A 88 15.74 5.92 12.13
CA TYR A 88 16.30 6.26 10.82
C TYR A 88 15.98 7.70 10.39
N HIS A 89 14.73 8.13 10.56
CA HIS A 89 14.26 9.43 10.08
C HIS A 89 14.65 10.60 10.99
N GLU A 90 14.66 10.42 12.31
CA GLU A 90 15.02 11.48 13.28
C GLU A 90 16.54 11.65 13.40
N ILE A 91 17.32 10.56 13.47
CA ILE A 91 18.79 10.65 13.61
C ILE A 91 19.42 11.28 12.36
N GLN A 92 18.81 11.09 11.18
CA GLN A 92 19.37 11.62 9.93
C GLN A 92 18.97 13.08 9.64
N GLY A 93 18.07 13.71 10.41
CA GLY A 93 17.67 15.11 10.23
C GLY A 93 17.13 15.43 8.82
N ARG A 94 16.61 14.42 8.12
CA ARG A 94 16.32 14.46 6.67
C ARG A 94 14.87 14.79 6.30
N THR A 95 14.00 15.12 7.27
CA THR A 95 12.60 15.37 6.96
C THR A 95 12.07 16.63 7.66
N VAL A 96 11.49 17.52 6.86
CA VAL A 96 10.70 18.65 7.31
C VAL A 96 9.33 18.09 7.73
N GLY A 97 9.15 17.80 9.02
CA GLY A 97 7.92 17.26 9.61
C GLY A 97 8.13 15.93 10.33
N SER A 98 7.32 15.66 11.34
CA SER A 98 7.38 14.37 12.06
C SER A 98 7.00 13.24 11.11
N MET A 99 7.48 12.00 11.33
CA MET A 99 7.09 10.81 10.57
C MET A 99 5.55 10.70 10.42
N VAL A 100 4.82 11.12 11.45
CA VAL A 100 3.35 11.16 11.45
C VAL A 100 2.80 12.14 10.40
N ASP A 101 3.40 13.32 10.25
CA ASP A 101 2.98 14.30 9.25
C ASP A 101 3.24 13.81 7.82
N ALA A 102 4.35 13.12 7.61
CA ALA A 102 4.67 12.51 6.32
C ALA A 102 3.63 11.43 5.93
N LEU A 103 3.23 10.58 6.89
CA LEU A 103 2.19 9.58 6.67
C LEU A 103 0.83 10.21 6.34
N LYS A 104 0.45 11.30 7.04
CA LYS A 104 -0.77 12.05 6.72
C LYS A 104 -0.73 12.68 5.34
N LEU A 105 0.41 13.26 4.95
CA LEU A 105 0.58 13.83 3.61
C LEU A 105 0.46 12.76 2.51
N ALA A 106 0.82 11.51 2.83
CA ALA A 106 0.65 10.35 1.95
C ALA A 106 -0.78 9.76 1.97
N GLY A 107 -1.72 10.38 2.68
CA GLY A 107 -3.11 9.90 2.81
C GLY A 107 -3.28 8.69 3.72
N CYS A 108 -2.30 8.44 4.61
CA CYS A 108 -2.34 7.36 5.60
C CYS A 108 -2.73 7.88 6.99
N ASP A 109 -3.87 8.56 7.09
CA ASP A 109 -4.30 9.25 8.31
C ASP A 109 -4.52 8.30 9.50
N THR A 110 -5.20 7.17 9.28
CA THR A 110 -5.52 6.22 10.35
C THR A 110 -4.26 5.55 10.87
N PHE A 111 -3.40 5.12 9.96
CA PHE A 111 -2.11 4.54 10.28
C PHE A 111 -1.18 5.55 10.94
N ALA A 112 -1.17 6.80 10.50
CA ALA A 112 -0.41 7.88 11.14
C ALA A 112 -0.80 8.06 12.62
N GLU A 113 -2.09 8.03 12.93
CA GLU A 113 -2.55 8.09 14.33
C GLU A 113 -2.15 6.85 15.13
N ARG A 114 -2.16 5.67 14.51
CA ARG A 114 -1.68 4.43 15.16
C ARG A 114 -0.18 4.52 15.48
N VAL A 115 0.63 4.98 14.53
CA VAL A 115 2.07 5.22 14.71
C VAL A 115 2.33 6.27 15.79
N ARG A 116 1.57 7.36 15.82
CA ARG A 116 1.70 8.37 16.88
C ARG A 116 1.51 7.77 18.27
N ARG A 117 0.44 6.97 18.45
CA ARG A 117 0.16 6.31 19.74
C ARG A 117 1.29 5.40 20.16
N GLU A 118 1.84 4.64 19.21
CA GLU A 118 2.98 3.75 19.45
C GLU A 118 4.21 4.54 19.95
N LEU A 119 4.59 5.62 19.25
CA LEU A 119 5.73 6.47 19.64
C LEU A 119 5.56 7.14 21.01
N THR A 120 4.34 7.58 21.33
CA THR A 120 4.05 8.15 22.66
C THR A 120 4.14 7.10 23.77
N GLY A 121 3.86 5.83 23.47
CA GLY A 121 4.01 4.71 24.41
C GLY A 121 5.44 4.16 24.53
N ILE A 122 6.31 4.44 23.55
CA ILE A 122 7.74 4.11 23.58
C ILE A 122 8.55 5.14 24.41
N SER A 123 7.99 6.32 24.67
CA SER A 123 8.70 7.43 25.33
C SER A 123 8.77 7.35 26.88
N GLU A 124 8.58 6.17 27.49
CA GLU A 124 8.81 5.88 28.93
C GLU A 124 9.86 4.77 29.13
#